data_AF-A0A8C9X7J6-F1
#
_entry.id   AF-A0A8C9X7J6-F1
#
_cell.length_a   1.000
_cell.length_b   1.000
_cell.length_c   1.000
_cell.angle_alpha   90.00
_cell.angle_beta   90.00
_cell.angle_gamma   90.00
#
_symmetry.space_group_name_H-M   'P 1'
#
loop_
_entity.id
_entity.type
_entity.pdbx_description
1 polymer ?
#
loop_
_entity_poly.entity_id
_entity_poly.type
_entity_poly.pdbx_seq_one_letter_code
_entity_poly.pdbx_strand_id
1 'polypeptide(L)'
;MAPVLAGFGAGLSFEEQKQLLFYKLVKAAVLRAYELMPEAYRQRFRSDKKEKRSHTEFARELATHFNRWCAASQVKTFEDLQELILLEQFKNTLPDHVVTYINEQKVSKVTDAAKLADEFVLTHKVFFGENHGPRFFRMMWRV
;
A
#
# COMPACT_ATOMS: atom_id res chain seq x y z
N MET A 1 -22.74 21.27 57.17
CA MET A 1 -21.87 22.28 56.50
C MET A 1 -21.04 21.53 55.45
N ALA A 2 -21.44 21.66 54.19
CA ALA A 2 -20.67 21.19 53.02
C ALA A 2 -19.65 22.29 52.60
N PRO A 3 -18.98 22.22 51.44
CA PRO A 3 -17.96 21.29 50.92
C PRO A 3 -16.73 22.09 50.38
N VAL A 4 -15.66 21.44 49.88
CA VAL A 4 -14.81 22.07 48.82
C VAL A 4 -14.28 21.02 47.84
N LEU A 5 -14.57 21.31 46.56
CA LEU A 5 -14.17 20.64 45.33
C LEU A 5 -12.72 20.96 44.98
N ALA A 6 -12.02 20.03 44.32
CA ALA A 6 -11.09 20.38 43.24
C ALA A 6 -10.74 19.12 42.42
N GLY A 7 -11.51 18.88 41.36
CA GLY A 7 -11.05 18.04 40.26
C GLY A 7 -9.86 18.74 39.59
N PHE A 8 -8.65 18.23 39.80
CA PHE A 8 -7.47 18.63 39.06
C PHE A 8 -7.39 17.76 37.81
N GLY A 9 -7.79 18.33 36.66
CA GLY A 9 -7.54 17.73 35.36
C GLY A 9 -6.04 17.59 35.17
N ALA A 10 -5.54 16.35 35.25
CA ALA A 10 -4.16 16.03 34.91
C ALA A 10 -3.98 16.20 33.40
N GLY A 11 -3.57 17.41 32.99
CA GLY A 11 -2.98 17.61 31.67
C GLY A 11 -1.67 16.84 31.60
N LEU A 12 -1.52 16.01 30.57
CA LEU A 12 -0.29 15.25 30.30
C LEU A 12 0.92 16.20 30.31
N SER A 13 1.98 15.81 30.98
CA SER A 13 3.26 16.52 31.02
C SER A 13 3.80 16.74 29.60
N PHE A 14 4.56 17.81 29.40
CA PHE A 14 5.17 18.13 28.11
C PHE A 14 6.02 16.96 27.55
N GLU A 15 6.73 16.24 28.42
CA GLU A 15 7.50 15.06 28.02
C GLU A 15 6.62 13.86 27.65
N GLU A 16 5.48 13.67 28.32
CA GLU A 16 4.51 12.64 27.96
C GLU A 16 3.85 12.96 26.61
N GLN A 17 3.56 14.24 26.34
CA GLN A 17 3.07 14.68 25.04
C GLN A 17 4.09 14.42 23.93
N LYS A 18 5.38 14.68 24.18
CA LYS A 18 6.47 14.40 23.23
C LYS A 18 6.62 12.90 22.96
N GLN A 19 6.53 12.07 24.00
CA GLN A 19 6.56 10.61 23.85
C GLN A 19 5.34 10.09 23.08
N LEU A 20 4.15 10.62 23.34
CA LEU A 20 2.93 10.27 22.60
C LEU A 20 3.02 10.66 21.12
N LEU A 21 3.60 11.82 20.81
CA LEU A 21 3.84 12.25 19.43
C LEU A 21 4.85 11.33 18.73
N PHE A 22 5.94 10.96 19.39
CA PHE A 22 6.92 10.03 18.84
C PHE A 22 6.32 8.65 18.60
N TYR A 23 5.56 8.12 19.56
CA TYR A 23 4.83 6.86 19.39
C TYR A 23 3.87 6.93 18.21
N LYS A 24 3.07 8.00 18.08
CA LYS A 24 2.17 8.20 16.94
C LYS A 24 2.93 8.25 15.62
N LEU A 25 4.07 8.92 15.57
CA LEU A 25 4.88 9.07 14.36
C LEU A 25 5.53 7.75 13.95
N VAL A 26 6.14 7.01 14.89
CA VAL A 26 6.71 5.68 14.64
C VAL A 26 5.62 4.70 14.25
N LYS A 27 4.48 4.69 14.96
CA LYS A 27 3.33 3.87 14.62
C LYS A 27 2.80 4.18 13.22
N ALA A 28 2.72 5.45 12.84
CA ALA A 28 2.29 5.85 11.49
C ALA A 28 3.32 5.50 10.41
N ALA A 29 4.62 5.59 10.70
CA ALA A 29 5.69 5.20 9.78
C ALA A 29 5.71 3.68 9.58
N VAL A 30 5.58 2.91 10.67
CA VAL A 30 5.44 1.45 10.62
C VAL A 30 4.15 1.09 9.90
N LEU A 31 3.01 1.70 10.23
CA LEU A 31 1.74 1.45 9.53
C LEU A 31 1.85 1.78 8.04
N ARG A 32 2.54 2.85 7.63
CA ARG A 32 2.83 3.13 6.21
C ARG A 32 3.74 2.08 5.57
N ALA A 33 4.78 1.64 6.28
CA ALA A 33 5.59 0.50 5.86
C ALA A 33 4.78 -0.82 5.82
N TYR A 34 3.65 -0.89 6.53
CA TYR A 34 2.67 -1.97 6.50
C TYR A 34 1.48 -1.68 5.56
N GLU A 35 1.27 -0.48 5.05
CA GLU A 35 0.37 -0.22 3.91
C GLU A 35 0.98 -0.78 2.63
N LEU A 36 2.30 -0.99 2.63
CA LEU A 36 2.99 -1.92 1.73
C LEU A 36 2.67 -3.39 2.04
N MET A 37 1.83 -3.79 3.01
CA MET A 37 1.52 -5.21 3.28
C MET A 37 0.77 -5.88 2.12
N PRO A 38 -0.33 -5.32 1.57
CA PRO A 38 -0.98 -5.92 0.40
C PRO A 38 -0.01 -6.02 -0.77
N GLU A 39 0.76 -4.96 -1.00
CA GLU A 39 1.73 -4.92 -2.09
C GLU A 39 2.92 -5.88 -1.87
N ALA A 40 3.39 -6.05 -0.63
CA ALA A 40 4.44 -6.99 -0.28
C ALA A 40 3.97 -8.45 -0.37
N TYR A 41 2.73 -8.74 0.05
CA TYR A 41 2.14 -10.07 -0.14
C TYR A 41 1.93 -10.37 -1.63
N ARG A 42 1.49 -9.38 -2.42
CA ARG A 42 1.39 -9.48 -3.88
C ARG A 42 2.75 -9.75 -4.51
N GLN A 43 3.76 -8.96 -4.16
CA GLN A 43 5.12 -9.13 -4.68
C GLN A 43 5.64 -10.52 -4.36
N ARG A 44 5.52 -10.97 -3.10
CA ARG A 44 5.88 -12.35 -2.71
C ARG A 44 5.13 -13.38 -3.53
N PHE A 45 3.81 -13.27 -3.68
CA PHE A 45 3.01 -14.20 -4.48
C PHE A 45 3.47 -14.26 -5.96
N ARG A 46 3.87 -13.13 -6.55
CA ARG A 46 4.31 -13.04 -7.95
C ARG A 46 5.78 -13.39 -8.16
N SER A 47 6.64 -13.17 -7.17
CA SER A 47 8.08 -13.40 -7.24
C SER A 47 8.51 -14.75 -6.67
N ASP A 48 7.63 -15.46 -5.96
CA ASP A 48 7.92 -16.78 -5.39
C ASP A 48 8.25 -17.78 -6.52
N LYS A 49 9.39 -18.46 -6.36
CA LYS A 49 9.88 -19.45 -7.31
C LYS A 49 9.94 -20.80 -6.63
N LYS A 50 9.62 -21.83 -7.40
CA LYS A 50 9.85 -23.20 -6.96
C LYS A 50 11.36 -23.45 -6.92
N GLU A 51 11.93 -23.35 -5.72
CA GLU A 51 13.32 -23.72 -5.44
C GLU A 51 13.44 -25.24 -5.23
N LYS A 52 14.21 -25.68 -4.21
CA LYS A 52 14.45 -27.09 -3.86
C LYS A 52 13.26 -27.77 -3.16
N ARG A 53 12.11 -27.12 -3.09
CA ARG A 53 10.92 -27.58 -2.36
C ARG A 53 10.09 -28.58 -3.18
N SER A 54 9.28 -29.39 -2.48
CA SER A 54 8.31 -30.26 -3.15
C SER A 54 7.25 -29.43 -3.88
N HIS A 55 6.71 -29.96 -4.98
CA HIS A 55 5.61 -29.31 -5.72
C HIS A 55 4.38 -29.08 -4.85
N THR A 56 4.07 -30.01 -3.95
CA THR A 56 2.92 -29.94 -3.03
C THR A 56 3.09 -28.83 -2.00
N GLU A 57 4.30 -28.70 -1.44
CA GLU A 57 4.65 -27.64 -0.49
C GLU A 57 4.59 -26.27 -1.14
N PHE A 58 5.17 -26.15 -2.35
CA PHE A 58 5.15 -24.91 -3.11
C PHE A 58 3.72 -24.45 -3.43
N ALA A 59 2.84 -25.36 -3.87
CA ALA A 59 1.43 -25.04 -4.13
C ALA A 59 0.70 -24.55 -2.87
N ARG A 60 0.95 -25.19 -1.71
CA ARG A 60 0.37 -24.78 -0.42
C ARG A 60 0.84 -23.39 0.00
N GLU A 61 2.12 -23.10 -0.16
CA GLU A 61 2.69 -21.79 0.16
C GLU A 61 2.18 -20.70 -0.78
N LEU A 62 2.08 -20.99 -2.08
CA LEU A 62 1.53 -20.07 -3.07
C LEU A 62 0.08 -19.69 -2.73
N ALA A 63 -0.75 -20.67 -2.36
CA ALA A 63 -2.12 -20.42 -1.89
C ALA A 63 -2.14 -19.59 -0.59
N THR A 64 -1.20 -19.84 0.33
CA THR A 64 -1.08 -19.07 1.57
C THR A 64 -0.75 -17.61 1.31
N HIS A 65 0.19 -17.33 0.40
CA HIS A 65 0.54 -15.97 0.00
C HIS A 65 -0.66 -15.25 -0.64
N PHE A 66 -1.37 -15.92 -1.56
CA PHE A 66 -2.56 -15.38 -2.19
C PHE A 66 -3.66 -15.04 -1.19
N ASN A 67 -3.98 -15.96 -0.27
CA ASN A 67 -5.02 -15.73 0.74
C ASN A 67 -4.66 -14.57 1.68
N ARG A 68 -3.39 -14.46 2.08
CA ARG A 68 -2.91 -13.33 2.88
C ARG A 68 -3.01 -12.01 2.13
N TRP A 69 -2.70 -12.01 0.82
CA TRP A 69 -2.86 -10.82 -0.01
C TRP A 69 -4.33 -10.39 -0.14
N CYS A 70 -5.25 -11.33 -0.37
CA CYS A 70 -6.68 -11.05 -0.42
C CYS A 70 -7.20 -10.49 0.91
N ALA A 71 -6.80 -11.09 2.04
CA ALA A 71 -7.17 -10.62 3.36
C ALA A 71 -6.63 -9.22 3.67
N ALA A 72 -5.36 -8.94 3.31
CA ALA A 72 -4.75 -7.63 3.47
C ALA A 72 -5.44 -6.56 2.58
N SER A 73 -5.92 -6.97 1.41
CA SER A 73 -6.66 -6.10 0.47
C SER A 73 -8.15 -6.00 0.79
N GLN A 74 -8.62 -6.59 1.90
CA GLN A 74 -10.02 -6.57 2.34
C GLN A 74 -11.02 -7.11 1.29
N VAL A 75 -10.59 -8.07 0.47
CA VAL A 75 -11.44 -8.73 -0.54
C VAL A 75 -12.47 -9.61 0.16
N LYS A 76 -13.76 -9.35 -0.06
CA LYS A 76 -14.87 -10.12 0.53
C LYS A 76 -15.70 -10.84 -0.52
N THR A 77 -15.77 -10.28 -1.71
CA THR A 77 -16.59 -10.78 -2.82
C THR A 77 -15.71 -11.15 -4.02
N PHE A 78 -16.28 -11.90 -4.96
CA PHE A 78 -15.61 -12.17 -6.23
C PHE A 78 -15.34 -10.88 -7.03
N GLU A 79 -16.25 -9.91 -6.94
CA GLU A 79 -16.08 -8.59 -7.57
C GLU A 79 -14.87 -7.84 -7.01
N ASP A 80 -14.68 -7.86 -5.68
CA ASP A 80 -13.51 -7.25 -5.05
C ASP A 80 -12.20 -7.92 -5.52
N LEU A 81 -12.22 -9.25 -5.70
CA LEU A 81 -11.07 -9.97 -6.23
C LEU A 81 -10.79 -9.59 -7.68
N GLN A 82 -11.84 -9.47 -8.50
CA GLN A 82 -11.71 -9.05 -9.88
C GLN A 82 -11.10 -7.64 -9.96
N GLU A 83 -11.61 -6.69 -9.18
CA GLU A 83 -11.07 -5.33 -9.11
C GLU A 83 -9.62 -5.31 -8.63
N LEU A 84 -9.26 -6.11 -7.62
CA LEU A 84 -7.88 -6.22 -7.15
C LEU A 84 -6.91 -6.66 -8.26
N ILE A 85 -7.28 -7.70 -9.02
CA ILE A 85 -6.45 -8.22 -10.11
C ILE A 85 -6.40 -7.24 -11.29
N LEU A 86 -7.53 -6.61 -11.65
CA LEU A 86 -7.56 -5.63 -12.72
C LEU A 86 -6.75 -4.37 -12.36
N LEU A 87 -6.80 -3.90 -11.11
CA LEU A 87 -5.99 -2.79 -10.61
C LEU A 87 -4.49 -3.12 -10.66
N GLU A 88 -4.11 -4.33 -10.28
CA GLU A 88 -2.72 -4.79 -10.42
C GLU A 88 -2.26 -4.68 -11.88
N GLN A 89 -3.04 -5.22 -12.83
CA GLN A 89 -2.66 -5.16 -14.25
C GLN A 89 -2.64 -3.74 -14.79
N PHE A 90 -3.63 -2.92 -14.43
CA PHE A 90 -3.67 -1.52 -14.82
C PHE A 90 -2.41 -0.78 -14.38
N LYS A 91 -2.04 -0.89 -13.09
CA LYS A 91 -0.82 -0.27 -12.54
C LYS A 91 0.45 -0.74 -13.25
N ASN A 92 0.56 -2.02 -13.60
CA ASN A 92 1.74 -2.55 -14.32
C ASN A 92 1.93 -1.96 -15.74
N THR A 93 0.89 -1.35 -16.32
CA THR A 93 0.96 -0.74 -17.65
C THR A 93 1.30 0.75 -17.63
N LEU A 94 1.20 1.40 -16.47
CA LEU A 94 1.40 2.84 -16.33
C LEU A 94 2.86 3.19 -16.01
N PRO A 95 3.28 4.45 -16.28
CA PRO A 95 4.58 4.95 -15.84
C PRO A 95 4.69 5.01 -14.30
N ASP A 96 5.89 4.75 -13.76
CA ASP A 96 6.16 4.65 -12.31
C ASP A 96 5.67 5.85 -11.48
N HIS A 97 5.78 7.06 -12.03
CA HIS A 97 5.36 8.29 -11.35
C HIS A 97 3.83 8.36 -11.21
N VAL A 98 3.09 7.90 -12.22
CA VAL A 98 1.61 7.80 -12.18
C VAL A 98 1.19 6.68 -11.21
N VAL A 99 1.90 5.54 -11.22
CA VAL A 99 1.64 4.43 -10.30
C VAL A 99 1.83 4.85 -8.84
N THR A 100 2.90 5.60 -8.55
CA THR A 100 3.17 6.17 -7.22
C THR A 100 2.00 7.03 -6.76
N TYR A 101 1.55 7.97 -7.60
CA TYR A 101 0.41 8.82 -7.30
C TYR A 101 -0.87 7.99 -7.03
N ILE A 102 -1.21 7.03 -7.90
CA ILE A 102 -2.41 6.20 -7.72
C ILE A 102 -2.33 5.37 -6.43
N ASN A 103 -1.15 4.87 -6.05
CA ASN A 103 -0.97 4.11 -4.81
C ASN A 103 -1.21 4.95 -3.55
N GLU A 104 -0.90 6.24 -3.58
CA GLU A 104 -1.16 7.17 -2.48
C GLU A 104 -2.66 7.46 -2.29
N GLN A 105 -3.46 7.36 -3.37
CA GLN A 105 -4.90 7.68 -3.37
C GLN A 105 -5.81 6.54 -2.87
N LYS A 106 -5.26 5.38 -2.49
CA LYS A 106 -5.99 4.24 -1.89
C LYS A 106 -7.25 3.79 -2.63
N VAL A 107 -7.22 3.83 -3.97
CA VAL A 107 -8.37 3.43 -4.81
C VAL A 107 -8.57 1.91 -4.84
N SER A 108 -9.85 1.50 -4.80
CA SER A 108 -10.28 0.10 -4.88
C SER A 108 -10.87 -0.31 -6.21
N LYS A 109 -11.23 0.65 -7.09
CA LYS A 109 -11.81 0.40 -8.41
C LYS A 109 -10.89 0.86 -9.52
N VAL A 110 -10.80 0.08 -10.60
CA VAL A 110 -9.97 0.42 -11.77
C VAL A 110 -10.45 1.67 -12.47
N THR A 111 -11.76 1.86 -12.57
CA THR A 111 -12.34 3.03 -13.24
C THR A 111 -11.98 4.34 -12.53
N ASP A 112 -11.93 4.32 -11.20
CA ASP A 112 -11.53 5.48 -10.40
C ASP A 112 -10.01 5.71 -10.47
N ALA A 113 -9.21 4.63 -10.50
CA ALA A 113 -7.78 4.72 -10.75
C ALA A 113 -7.46 5.33 -12.12
N ALA A 114 -8.25 4.99 -13.15
CA ALA A 114 -8.08 5.55 -14.50
C ALA A 114 -8.39 7.05 -14.53
N LYS A 115 -9.49 7.49 -13.90
CA LYS A 115 -9.81 8.93 -13.79
C LYS A 115 -8.69 9.72 -13.10
N LEU A 116 -8.15 9.19 -12.01
CA LEU A 116 -7.03 9.81 -11.30
C LEU A 116 -5.76 9.86 -12.16
N ALA A 117 -5.49 8.82 -12.96
CA ALA A 117 -4.38 8.82 -13.89
C ALA A 117 -4.54 9.94 -14.93
N ASP A 118 -5.74 10.09 -15.51
CA ASP A 118 -6.04 11.13 -16.49
C ASP A 118 -5.90 12.53 -15.87
N GLU A 119 -6.47 12.76 -14.68
CA GLU A 119 -6.36 14.03 -13.96
C GLU A 119 -4.90 14.38 -13.63
N PHE A 120 -4.14 13.40 -13.15
CA PHE A 120 -2.72 13.56 -12.85
C PHE A 120 -1.94 13.94 -14.11
N VAL A 121 -2.19 13.25 -15.22
CA VAL A 121 -1.54 13.55 -16.51
C VAL A 121 -1.92 14.95 -16.99
N LEU A 122 -3.16 15.41 -16.86
CA LEU A 122 -3.57 16.75 -17.28
C LEU A 122 -2.91 17.86 -16.45
N THR A 123 -2.79 17.66 -15.15
CA THR A 123 -2.19 18.64 -14.22
C THR A 123 -0.66 18.64 -14.25
N HIS A 124 -0.04 17.50 -14.56
CA HIS A 124 1.40 17.32 -14.54
C HIS A 124 2.05 17.31 -15.95
N LYS A 125 1.27 17.26 -17.04
CA LYS A 125 1.76 17.42 -18.43
C LYS A 125 2.52 18.72 -18.67
N VAL A 126 2.26 19.76 -17.88
CA VAL A 126 2.94 21.06 -18.01
C VAL A 126 4.41 20.99 -17.52
N PHE A 127 4.74 20.00 -16.68
CA PHE A 127 6.08 19.86 -16.08
C PHE A 127 6.98 18.83 -16.79
N PHE A 128 6.39 17.85 -17.49
CA PHE A 128 7.13 16.73 -18.08
C PHE A 128 7.10 16.81 -19.59
N GLY A 129 7.84 17.78 -20.14
CA GLY A 129 8.16 17.82 -21.57
C GLY A 129 8.73 16.48 -22.02
N GLU A 130 8.22 16.01 -23.16
CA GLU A 130 8.53 14.73 -23.79
C GLU A 130 10.01 14.36 -23.71
N ASN A 131 10.33 13.31 -22.96
CA ASN A 131 11.60 12.60 -23.10
C ASN A 131 11.39 11.12 -22.75
N HIS A 132 11.00 10.36 -23.76
CA HIS A 132 11.06 8.90 -23.73
C HIS A 132 12.53 8.45 -23.74
N GLY A 133 13.14 8.41 -22.55
CA GLY A 133 14.42 7.76 -22.29
C GLY A 133 14.25 6.25 -21.99
N PRO A 134 15.24 5.41 -22.36
CA PRO A 134 15.11 3.97 -22.33
C PRO A 134 14.90 3.40 -20.92
N ARG A 135 14.06 2.36 -20.87
CA ARG A 135 13.65 1.57 -19.71
C ARG A 135 14.85 0.99 -18.93
N PHE A 136 15.46 1.78 -18.04
CA PHE A 136 16.64 1.33 -17.25
C PHE A 136 16.40 1.05 -15.76
N PHE A 137 15.16 1.05 -15.26
CA PHE A 137 14.85 0.47 -13.94
C PHE A 137 13.87 -0.71 -14.00
N ARG A 138 13.88 -1.46 -15.10
CA ARG A 138 13.34 -2.84 -15.15
C ARG A 138 14.33 -3.83 -14.51
N MET A 139 14.88 -3.52 -13.33
CA MET A 139 15.81 -4.43 -12.66
C MET A 139 16.00 -4.11 -11.18
N MET A 140 14.93 -4.24 -10.38
CA MET A 140 15.12 -4.48 -8.94
C MET A 140 14.02 -5.31 -8.27
N TRP A 141 13.30 -6.14 -9.05
CA TRP A 141 12.42 -7.18 -8.53
C TRP A 141 12.47 -8.44 -9.42
N ARG A 142 13.70 -8.87 -9.73
CA ARG A 142 13.98 -10.25 -10.15
C ARG A 142 15.21 -10.72 -9.41
N VAL A 143 15.05 -11.05 -8.14
CA VAL A 143 15.82 -12.09 -7.46
C VAL A 143 14.80 -12.89 -6.68
#